data_AF-A0AAF0ZQJ4-F1
#
_entry.id   AF-A0AAF0ZQJ4-F1
#
_cell.length_a   1.000
_cell.length_b   1.000
_cell.length_c   1.000
_cell.angle_alpha   90.00
_cell.angle_beta   90.00
_cell.angle_gamma   90.00
#
_symmetry.space_group_name_H-M   'P 1'
#
loop_
_entity.id
_entity.type
_entity.pdbx_description
1 polymer ?
#
loop_
_entity_poly.entity_id
_entity_poly.type
_entity_poly.pdbx_seq_one_letter_code
_entity_poly.pdbx_strand_id
1 'polypeptide(L)'
;RPWKLIWKVKIPYKVSCFTWLLAKQVVLTQENLMKRGIHLSPGYLFCEEKVETITHQFIHCRITFQLWEIFLSMKCLSWVMPRKID
;
A
#
# COMPACT_ATOMS: atom_id res chain seq x y z
N ARG A 1 18.25 -7.15 -0.84
CA ARG A 1 17.17 -6.17 -1.07
C ARG A 1 15.82 -6.88 -0.90
N PRO A 2 14.87 -6.32 -0.13
CA PRO A 2 13.61 -6.97 0.25
C PRO A 2 12.80 -7.49 -0.94
N TRP A 3 12.82 -6.77 -2.07
CA TRP A 3 12.04 -7.12 -3.27
C TRP A 3 12.35 -8.51 -3.87
N LYS A 4 13.55 -9.08 -3.62
CA LYS A 4 13.86 -10.44 -4.10
C LYS A 4 13.00 -11.50 -3.41
N LEU A 5 12.48 -11.22 -2.22
CA LEU A 5 11.62 -12.13 -1.47
C LEU A 5 10.23 -12.24 -2.10
N ILE A 6 9.75 -11.20 -2.76
CA ILE A 6 8.42 -11.15 -3.41
C ILE A 6 8.23 -12.31 -4.39
N TRP A 7 9.29 -12.68 -5.11
CA TRP A 7 9.27 -13.74 -6.12
C TRP A 7 9.52 -15.14 -5.56
N LYS A 8 9.93 -15.27 -4.29
CA LYS A 8 10.21 -16.55 -3.64
C LYS A 8 9.00 -17.13 -2.91
N VAL A 9 7.99 -16.30 -2.63
CA VAL A 9 6.77 -16.73 -1.93
C VAL A 9 5.81 -17.39 -2.92
N LYS A 10 5.19 -18.50 -2.53
CA LYS A 10 4.11 -19.14 -3.29
C LYS A 10 2.80 -18.36 -3.14
N ILE A 11 2.68 -17.27 -3.88
CA ILE A 11 1.45 -16.45 -3.98
C ILE A 11 1.05 -16.28 -5.45
N PRO A 12 -0.22 -15.93 -5.74
CA PRO A 12 -0.63 -15.64 -7.10
C PRO A 12 0.23 -14.55 -7.74
N TYR A 13 0.62 -14.75 -9.00
CA TYR A 13 1.53 -13.85 -9.73
C TYR A 13 1.06 -12.39 -9.73
N LYS A 14 -0.25 -12.16 -9.84
CA LYS A 14 -0.86 -10.82 -9.77
C LYS A 14 -0.51 -10.09 -8.46
N VAL A 15 -0.46 -10.80 -7.34
CA VAL A 15 -0.10 -10.25 -6.03
C VAL A 15 1.39 -9.93 -6.01
N SER A 16 2.27 -10.82 -6.50
CA SER A 16 3.70 -10.55 -6.60
C SER A 16 4.02 -9.32 -7.45
N CYS A 17 3.40 -9.20 -8.64
CA CYS A 17 3.55 -8.02 -9.50
C CYS A 17 3.11 -6.75 -8.77
N PHE A 18 1.95 -6.79 -8.12
CA PHE A 18 1.43 -5.67 -7.37
C PHE A 18 2.38 -5.25 -6.22
N THR A 19 2.84 -6.20 -5.40
CA THR A 19 3.78 -5.93 -4.32
C THR A 19 5.11 -5.38 -4.83
N TRP A 20 5.57 -5.84 -6.00
CA TRP A 20 6.77 -5.31 -6.64
C TRP A 20 6.60 -3.85 -7.08
N LEU A 21 5.47 -3.52 -7.73
CA LEU A 21 5.14 -2.15 -8.08
C LEU A 21 5.02 -1.26 -6.84
N LEU A 22 4.47 -1.81 -5.75
CA LEU A 22 4.30 -1.13 -4.46
C LEU A 22 5.65 -0.78 -3.84
N ALA A 23 6.56 -1.76 -3.78
CA ALA A 23 7.94 -1.56 -3.31
C ALA A 23 8.73 -0.59 -4.20
N LYS A 24 8.31 -0.40 -5.45
CA LYS A 24 8.89 0.58 -6.38
C LYS A 24 8.21 1.95 -6.33
N GLN A 25 7.18 2.11 -5.51
CA GLN A 25 6.36 3.30 -5.40
C GLN A 25 5.72 3.77 -6.73
N VAL A 26 5.43 2.84 -7.64
CA VAL A 26 4.87 3.13 -8.98
C VAL A 26 3.47 2.55 -9.20
N VAL A 27 2.81 2.09 -8.14
CA VAL A 27 1.41 1.65 -8.15
C VAL A 27 0.51 2.80 -8.61
N LEU A 28 -0.63 2.46 -9.22
CA LEU A 28 -1.64 3.40 -9.72
C LEU A 28 -2.41 4.05 -8.56
N THR A 29 -1.73 4.89 -7.77
CA THR A 29 -2.37 5.78 -6.80
C THR A 29 -2.75 7.09 -7.47
N GLN A 30 -3.69 7.84 -6.88
CA GLN A 30 -4.06 9.16 -7.36
C GLN A 30 -2.83 10.07 -7.50
N GLU A 31 -1.93 10.05 -6.50
CA GLU A 31 -0.66 10.79 -6.54
C GLU A 31 0.18 10.45 -7.78
N ASN A 32 0.33 9.16 -8.10
CA ASN A 32 1.13 8.72 -9.24
C ASN A 32 0.44 8.97 -10.59
N LEU A 33 -0.90 8.97 -10.62
CA LEU A 33 -1.67 9.33 -11.80
C LEU A 33 -1.57 10.83 -12.09
N MET A 34 -1.66 11.67 -11.05
CA MET A 34 -1.44 13.12 -11.15
C MET A 34 -0.03 13.45 -11.62
N LYS A 35 1.01 12.76 -11.11
CA LYS A 35 2.39 12.89 -11.61
C LYS A 35 2.56 12.53 -13.09
N ARG A 36 1.64 11.74 -13.66
CA ARG A 36 1.61 11.36 -15.08
C ARG A 36 0.72 12.29 -15.92
N GLY A 37 0.21 13.38 -15.36
CA GLY A 37 -0.66 14.33 -16.04
C GLY A 37 -2.14 13.89 -16.14
N ILE A 38 -2.50 12.78 -15.51
CA ILE A 38 -3.89 12.31 -15.47
C ILE A 38 -4.59 13.07 -14.34
N HIS A 39 -5.47 14.00 -14.73
CA HIS A 39 -6.25 14.80 -13.79
C HIS A 39 -7.41 13.97 -13.29
N LEU A 40 -7.35 13.61 -12.01
CA LEU A 40 -8.47 13.05 -11.27
C LEU A 40 -9.06 14.17 -10.41
N SER A 41 -10.36 14.12 -10.14
CA SER A 41 -10.93 14.99 -9.10
C SER A 41 -10.15 14.77 -7.79
N PRO A 42 -9.95 15.79 -6.94
CA PRO A 42 -9.44 15.61 -5.58
C PRO A 42 -10.50 14.88 -4.76
N GLY A 43 -10.63 13.59 -5.05
CA GLY A 43 -11.53 12.65 -4.42
C GLY A 43 -10.71 11.69 -3.60
N TYR A 44 -11.14 11.54 -2.36
CA TYR A 44 -10.63 10.54 -1.46
C TYR A 44 -11.25 9.18 -1.81
N LEU A 45 -10.68 8.45 -2.78
CA LEU A 45 -11.30 7.21 -3.26
C LEU A 45 -11.47 6.16 -2.14
N PHE A 46 -10.58 6.14 -1.16
CA PHE A 46 -10.56 5.12 -0.10
C PHE A 46 -10.94 5.64 1.29
N CYS A 47 -10.46 6.83 1.64
CA CYS A 47 -10.53 7.37 2.98
C CYS A 47 -10.65 8.89 2.85
N GLU A 48 -11.86 9.41 3.06
CA GLU A 48 -12.28 10.83 2.98
C GLU A 48 -11.50 11.84 3.82
N GLU A 49 -10.32 11.45 4.31
CA GLU A 49 -9.54 12.15 5.31
C GLU A 49 -8.25 12.78 4.73
N LYS A 50 -7.58 12.15 3.73
CA LYS A 50 -6.29 12.64 3.17
C LYS A 50 -6.07 12.26 1.71
N VAL A 51 -5.24 13.06 1.01
CA VAL A 51 -4.76 12.75 -0.35
C VAL A 51 -4.18 11.34 -0.41
N GLU A 52 -4.56 10.57 -1.44
CA GLU A 52 -4.12 9.19 -1.60
C GLU A 52 -2.67 9.10 -2.06
N THR A 53 -1.78 9.02 -1.08
CA THR A 53 -0.41 8.56 -1.28
C THR A 53 -0.34 7.05 -1.09
N ILE A 54 0.70 6.42 -1.64
CA ILE A 54 0.97 4.99 -1.43
C ILE A 54 1.07 4.68 0.08
N THR A 55 1.73 5.53 0.85
CA THR A 55 1.91 5.31 2.29
C THR A 55 0.60 5.47 3.05
N HIS A 56 -0.25 6.43 2.67
CA HIS A 56 -1.57 6.56 3.26
C HIS A 56 -2.43 5.34 2.92
N GLN A 57 -2.59 4.99 1.64
CA GLN A 57 -3.49 3.92 1.23
C GLN A 57 -3.17 2.55 1.87
N PHE A 58 -1.89 2.20 2.02
CA PHE A 58 -1.48 0.85 2.47
C PHE A 58 -1.11 0.72 3.95
N ILE A 59 -0.87 1.82 4.66
CA ILE A 59 -0.40 1.77 6.06
C ILE A 59 -1.18 2.74 6.94
N HIS A 60 -1.34 4.00 6.54
CA HIS A 60 -1.88 5.05 7.41
C HIS A 60 -3.36 5.36 7.19
N CYS A 61 -4.01 4.73 6.22
CA CYS A 61 -5.44 4.81 6.00
C CYS A 61 -6.14 4.09 7.15
N ARG A 62 -7.16 4.72 7.74
CA ARG A 62 -7.90 4.16 8.88
C ARG A 62 -8.40 2.74 8.62
N ILE A 63 -8.96 2.50 7.43
CA ILE A 63 -9.46 1.18 7.04
C ILE A 63 -8.30 0.17 6.95
N THR A 64 -7.22 0.54 6.26
CA THR A 64 -6.08 -0.37 6.07
C THR A 64 -5.34 -0.65 7.37
N PHE A 65 -5.22 0.35 8.24
CA PHE A 65 -4.65 0.19 9.58
C PHE A 65 -5.44 -0.84 10.40
N GLN A 66 -6.77 -0.73 10.42
CA GLN A 66 -7.64 -1.72 11.09
C GLN A 66 -7.48 -3.13 10.52
N LEU A 67 -7.37 -3.27 9.19
CA LEU A 67 -7.12 -4.58 8.57
C LEU A 67 -5.79 -5.19 9.02
N TRP A 68 -4.75 -4.37 9.14
CA TRP A 68 -3.48 -4.82 9.66
C TRP A 68 -3.55 -5.20 11.13
N GLU A 69 -4.24 -4.43 11.98
CA GLU A 69 -4.43 -4.77 13.40
C GLU A 69 -5.14 -6.12 13.55
N ILE A 70 -6.19 -6.37 12.76
CA ILE A 70 -6.89 -7.66 12.75
C ILE A 70 -5.93 -8.78 12.35
N PHE A 71 -5.20 -8.62 11.24
CA PHE A 71 -4.27 -9.63 10.76
C PHE A 71 -3.15 -9.92 11.76
N LEU A 72 -2.54 -8.89 12.34
CA LEU A 72 -1.47 -9.00 13.32
C LEU A 72 -1.95 -9.66 14.61
N SER A 73 -3.14 -9.28 15.08
CA SER A 73 -3.80 -9.90 16.23
C SER A 73 -4.07 -11.38 15.99
N MET A 74 -4.59 -11.74 14.81
CA MET A 74 -4.81 -13.14 14.41
C MET A 74 -3.51 -13.94 14.32
N LYS A 75 -2.37 -13.28 14.06
CA LYS A 75 -1.04 -13.90 14.02
C LYS A 75 -0.28 -13.81 15.33
N CYS A 76 -0.86 -13.20 16.37
CA CYS A 76 -0.20 -12.91 17.65
C CYS A 76 1.13 -12.18 17.47
N LEU A 77 1.20 -11.24 16.52
CA LEU A 77 2.39 -10.46 16.22
C LEU A 77 2.23 -9.03 16.73
N SER A 78 3.25 -8.52 17.42
CA SER A 78 3.39 -7.09 17.70
C SER A 78 4.19 -6.43 16.56
N TRP A 79 3.62 -5.40 15.94
CA TRP A 79 4.26 -4.70 14.84
C TRP A 79 4.07 -3.19 14.99
N VAL A 80 5.16 -2.45 14.83
CA VAL A 80 5.13 -0.99 14.79
C VAL A 80 5.01 -0.55 13.33
N MET A 81 3.91 0.10 12.98
CA MET A 81 3.69 0.54 11.61
C MET A 81 4.77 1.54 11.16
N PRO A 82 5.47 1.29 10.03
CA PRO A 82 6.51 2.17 9.57
C PRO A 82 5.92 3.47 9.00
N ARG A 83 6.72 4.54 8.97
CA ARG A 83 6.27 5.84 8.43
C ARG A 83 6.04 5.80 6.91
N LYS A 84 6.77 4.97 6.17
CA LYS A 84 6.67 4.85 4.71
C LYS A 84 6.97 3.42 4.25
N ILE A 85 6.76 3.17 2.95
CA ILE A 85 7.11 1.90 2.29
C ILE A 85 8.44 2.13 1.54
N ASP A 86 9.51 1.52 2.06
CA ASP A 86 10.91 1.65 1.61
C ASP A 86 11.37 0.46 0.74
#